data_AF-A0A933LBR0-F1
#
_entry.id   AF-A0A933LBR0-F1
#
_cell.length_a   1.000
_cell.length_b   1.000
_cell.length_c   1.000
_cell.angle_alpha   90.00
_cell.angle_beta   90.00
_cell.angle_gamma   90.00
#
_symmetry.space_group_name_H-M   'P 1'
#
loop_
_entity.id
_entity.type
_entity.pdbx_description
1 polymer ?
#
loop_
_entity_poly.entity_id
_entity_poly.type
_entity_poly.pdbx_seq_one_letter_code
_entity_poly.pdbx_strand_id
1 'polypeptide(L)'
;MQTPKHYEFVFVMDARLNNEKKHKLIQITNALRSIAHLEILDGNCSEAELLKKIDGKEYHIVFAPWYRYLAWTKIEAYYGLTRTSGPTFAGYFCDKTLPYEIGEQVGYYRTILLDFFNLNLHEITILIQSLANDKQRSGLKALLDQNTPIYCENWSITKKLSELLDSVLAINEIKNELAWFKRSNTLRICLNALWSLIYEEGPGKIEIGQSRSPKNLKAYFQVGVCTTFLGFRLCYTTASYSPKEALNSFWPNQKNPSPAAQLLLKFSDFLRIHSIADTTDIEIVAGFFPSTIAENTLQELHTFWVEPLIPSIISEPPFEMPQPYSPHLRNLLNTNNTLTNTAETYKDKHFSKAKLLQTAMDKITDLKKELSEKIEKINELKHGGVGCAPIPPPPDAEALLDALQDRFSEVDEQIHIIKEKIDEIEKRKYNLADHYIKVSGKEMEIEILHQKILFLKKKEENWIQQIANILKNYKDIRKVS
;
A
#
# COMPACT_ATOMS: atom_id res chain seq x y z
N MET A 1 -6.09 -36.50 -15.96
CA MET A 1 -7.48 -36.00 -16.06
C MET A 1 -7.41 -34.48 -16.04
N GLN A 2 -7.76 -33.81 -17.14
CA GLN A 2 -7.84 -32.35 -17.16
C GLN A 2 -9.07 -31.94 -16.35
N THR A 3 -8.88 -31.16 -15.30
CA THR A 3 -9.99 -30.48 -14.61
C THR A 3 -10.76 -29.65 -15.64
N PRO A 4 -12.10 -29.71 -15.66
CA PRO A 4 -12.89 -28.90 -16.58
C PRO A 4 -12.54 -27.43 -16.36
N LYS A 5 -12.26 -26.69 -17.44
CA LYS A 5 -12.04 -25.25 -17.38
C LYS A 5 -13.38 -24.61 -17.02
N HIS A 6 -13.43 -23.93 -15.89
CA HIS A 6 -14.70 -23.48 -15.30
C HIS A 6 -15.19 -22.12 -15.85
N TYR A 7 -14.31 -21.35 -16.50
CA TYR A 7 -14.63 -19.98 -16.93
C TYR A 7 -14.34 -19.76 -18.42
N GLU A 8 -15.05 -18.77 -18.98
CA GLU A 8 -14.94 -18.31 -20.36
C GLU A 8 -14.52 -16.84 -20.36
N PHE A 9 -13.37 -16.52 -20.94
CA PHE A 9 -12.81 -15.16 -20.99
C PHE A 9 -12.60 -14.69 -22.43
N VAL A 10 -12.86 -13.40 -22.68
CA VAL A 10 -12.36 -12.69 -23.86
C VAL A 10 -11.20 -11.80 -23.46
N PHE A 11 -10.17 -11.77 -24.30
CA PHE A 11 -8.97 -10.98 -24.07
C PHE A 11 -8.59 -10.16 -25.30
N VAL A 12 -8.76 -8.84 -25.25
CA VAL A 12 -8.29 -7.94 -26.32
C VAL A 12 -6.82 -7.61 -26.08
N MET A 13 -5.95 -7.91 -27.04
CA MET A 13 -4.52 -7.63 -26.92
C MET A 13 -4.21 -6.13 -27.00
N ASP A 14 -3.19 -5.65 -26.29
CA ASP A 14 -2.73 -4.26 -26.44
C ASP A 14 -1.68 -4.17 -27.57
N ALA A 15 -2.08 -3.56 -28.68
CA ALA A 15 -1.23 -3.40 -29.86
C ALA A 15 -0.05 -2.45 -29.63
N ARG A 16 -0.15 -1.51 -28.67
CA ARG A 16 0.84 -0.45 -28.39
C ARG A 16 2.05 -0.95 -27.60
N LEU A 17 1.93 -2.11 -26.96
CA LEU A 17 3.01 -2.67 -26.16
C LEU A 17 4.24 -2.97 -27.03
N ASN A 18 5.42 -2.73 -26.45
CA ASN A 18 6.69 -3.17 -27.04
C ASN A 18 6.82 -4.70 -26.95
N ASN A 19 7.84 -5.27 -27.61
CA ASN A 19 8.00 -6.73 -27.70
C ASN A 19 8.15 -7.42 -26.33
N GLU A 20 8.87 -6.80 -25.40
CA GLU A 20 9.08 -7.34 -24.04
C GLU A 20 7.75 -7.42 -23.27
N LYS A 21 6.98 -6.33 -23.25
CA LYS A 21 5.68 -6.29 -22.57
C LYS A 21 4.65 -7.18 -23.25
N LYS A 22 4.69 -7.29 -24.59
CA LYS A 22 3.88 -8.27 -25.34
C LYS A 22 4.21 -9.70 -24.91
N HIS A 23 5.49 -10.03 -24.73
CA HIS A 23 5.88 -11.35 -24.24
C HIS A 23 5.35 -11.62 -22.82
N LYS A 24 5.44 -10.64 -21.92
CA LYS A 24 4.83 -10.74 -20.58
C LYS A 24 3.32 -10.97 -20.66
N LEU A 25 2.61 -10.21 -21.48
CA LEU A 25 1.18 -10.37 -21.70
C LEU A 25 0.83 -11.78 -22.24
N ILE A 26 1.66 -12.33 -23.14
CA ILE A 26 1.51 -13.71 -23.63
C ILE A 26 1.72 -14.73 -22.49
N GLN A 27 2.70 -14.51 -21.61
CA GLN A 27 2.88 -15.38 -20.43
C GLN A 27 1.66 -15.34 -19.50
N ILE A 28 1.09 -14.16 -19.29
CA ILE A 28 -0.12 -13.98 -18.46
C ILE A 28 -1.31 -14.70 -19.10
N THR A 29 -1.59 -14.46 -20.38
CA THR A 29 -2.69 -15.15 -21.07
C THR A 29 -2.50 -16.67 -21.06
N ASN A 30 -1.27 -17.17 -21.16
CA ASN A 30 -0.98 -18.60 -21.01
C ASN A 30 -1.24 -19.12 -19.58
N ALA A 31 -0.88 -18.35 -18.55
CA ALA A 31 -1.19 -18.71 -17.17
C ALA A 31 -2.70 -18.78 -16.95
N LEU A 32 -3.46 -17.81 -17.47
CA LEU A 32 -4.93 -17.78 -17.34
C LEU A 32 -5.63 -18.94 -18.08
N ARG A 33 -5.02 -19.51 -19.11
CA ARG A 33 -5.54 -20.72 -19.78
C ARG A 33 -5.59 -21.95 -18.87
N SER A 34 -4.90 -21.93 -17.73
CA SER A 34 -4.98 -22.99 -16.73
C SER A 34 -6.32 -22.99 -15.96
N ILE A 35 -7.00 -21.83 -15.89
CA ILE A 35 -8.24 -21.64 -15.11
C ILE A 35 -9.46 -21.39 -16.00
N ALA A 36 -9.26 -20.94 -17.24
CA ALA A 36 -10.32 -20.53 -18.15
C ALA A 36 -10.04 -20.90 -19.61
N HIS A 37 -11.10 -20.97 -20.42
CA HIS A 37 -10.99 -20.91 -21.87
C HIS A 37 -10.87 -19.44 -22.30
N LEU A 38 -9.79 -19.09 -23.00
CA LEU A 38 -9.48 -17.72 -23.43
C LEU A 38 -9.65 -17.59 -24.93
N GLU A 39 -10.55 -16.69 -25.35
CA GLU A 39 -10.61 -16.19 -26.71
C GLU A 39 -9.80 -14.88 -26.82
N ILE A 40 -8.74 -14.90 -27.64
CA ILE A 40 -7.87 -13.74 -27.84
C ILE A 40 -8.31 -12.98 -29.08
N LEU A 41 -8.49 -11.68 -28.94
CA LEU A 41 -8.85 -10.76 -30.00
C LEU A 41 -7.69 -9.84 -30.36
N ASP A 42 -7.68 -9.41 -31.63
CA ASP A 42 -6.71 -8.42 -32.12
C ASP A 42 -6.90 -7.06 -31.41
N GLY A 43 -5.80 -6.36 -31.15
CA GLY A 43 -5.84 -5.06 -30.45
C GLY A 43 -6.48 -3.91 -31.25
N ASN A 44 -6.67 -4.11 -32.56
CA ASN A 44 -7.41 -3.19 -33.42
C ASN A 44 -8.92 -3.47 -33.45
N CYS A 45 -9.38 -4.50 -32.72
CA CYS A 45 -10.80 -4.80 -32.61
C CYS A 45 -11.58 -3.56 -32.15
N SER A 46 -12.66 -3.26 -32.85
CA SER A 46 -13.57 -2.17 -32.49
C SER A 46 -14.54 -2.59 -31.38
N GLU A 47 -15.08 -1.62 -30.64
CA GLU A 47 -16.12 -1.88 -29.64
C GLU A 47 -17.32 -2.63 -30.23
N ALA A 48 -17.73 -2.30 -31.45
CA ALA A 48 -18.86 -2.93 -32.13
C ALA A 48 -18.59 -4.41 -32.50
N GLU A 49 -17.36 -4.75 -32.85
CA GLU A 49 -16.98 -6.14 -33.12
C GLU A 49 -16.95 -6.96 -31.83
N LEU A 50 -16.40 -6.40 -30.74
CA LEU A 50 -16.42 -7.04 -29.44
C LEU A 50 -17.86 -7.23 -28.93
N LEU A 51 -18.72 -6.22 -29.08
CA LEU A 51 -20.16 -6.33 -28.77
C LEU A 51 -20.85 -7.48 -29.52
N LYS A 52 -20.59 -7.64 -30.83
CA LYS A 52 -21.15 -8.77 -31.59
C LYS A 52 -20.67 -10.11 -31.08
N LYS A 53 -19.43 -10.21 -30.59
CA LYS A 53 -18.89 -11.45 -30.03
C LYS A 53 -19.50 -11.80 -28.69
N ILE A 54 -19.63 -10.83 -27.79
CA ILE A 54 -20.25 -11.05 -26.47
C ILE A 54 -21.75 -11.33 -26.58
N ASP A 55 -22.42 -10.86 -27.64
CA ASP A 55 -23.82 -11.17 -27.90
C ASP A 55 -24.04 -12.63 -28.35
N GLY A 56 -23.03 -13.22 -29.00
CA GLY A 56 -23.09 -14.60 -29.47
C GLY A 56 -22.68 -15.67 -28.44
N LYS A 57 -22.09 -15.27 -27.31
CA LYS A 57 -21.58 -16.19 -26.29
C LYS A 57 -21.45 -15.50 -24.93
N GLU A 58 -21.86 -16.21 -23.87
CA GLU A 58 -21.71 -15.72 -22.51
C GLU A 58 -20.26 -15.85 -22.03
N TYR A 59 -19.68 -14.74 -21.58
CA TYR A 59 -18.34 -14.67 -21.00
C TYR A 59 -18.41 -14.26 -19.54
N HIS A 60 -17.51 -14.79 -18.73
CA HIS A 60 -17.39 -14.42 -17.32
C HIS A 60 -16.59 -13.13 -17.17
N ILE A 61 -15.53 -12.97 -17.96
CA ILE A 61 -14.71 -11.75 -17.98
C ILE A 61 -14.35 -11.36 -19.40
N VAL A 62 -14.46 -10.07 -19.70
CA VAL A 62 -13.93 -9.40 -20.89
C VAL A 62 -12.80 -8.48 -20.44
N PHE A 63 -11.59 -8.78 -20.90
CA PHE A 63 -10.43 -7.93 -20.67
C PHE A 63 -10.18 -7.04 -21.88
N ALA A 64 -10.00 -5.75 -21.62
CA ALA A 64 -9.49 -4.80 -22.60
C ALA A 64 -8.31 -4.00 -22.02
N PRO A 65 -7.41 -3.50 -22.87
CA PRO A 65 -6.40 -2.55 -22.42
C PRO A 65 -7.08 -1.35 -21.74
N TRP A 66 -6.50 -0.82 -20.67
CA TRP A 66 -7.12 0.19 -19.80
C TRP A 66 -7.71 1.39 -20.55
N TYR A 67 -7.01 1.91 -21.56
CA TYR A 67 -7.47 3.04 -22.37
C TYR A 67 -8.70 2.71 -23.23
N ARG A 68 -8.83 1.46 -23.69
CA ARG A 68 -10.03 0.98 -24.39
C ARG A 68 -11.15 0.77 -23.39
N TYR A 69 -10.86 0.15 -22.25
CA TYR A 69 -11.83 -0.05 -21.17
C TYR A 69 -12.50 1.27 -20.75
N LEU A 70 -11.70 2.33 -20.55
CA LEU A 70 -12.22 3.64 -20.20
C LEU A 70 -12.99 4.33 -21.33
N ALA A 71 -12.70 4.02 -22.59
CA ALA A 71 -13.37 4.61 -23.76
C ALA A 71 -14.63 3.85 -24.20
N TRP A 72 -14.70 2.54 -23.97
CA TRP A 72 -15.74 1.64 -24.46
C TRP A 72 -16.92 1.53 -23.49
N THR A 73 -17.78 2.54 -23.55
CA THR A 73 -18.96 2.68 -22.68
C THR A 73 -20.09 1.71 -23.03
N LYS A 74 -20.21 1.26 -24.29
CA LYS A 74 -21.34 0.45 -24.75
C LYS A 74 -21.25 -0.99 -24.27
N ILE A 75 -20.05 -1.53 -24.09
CA ILE A 75 -19.85 -2.87 -23.53
C ILE A 75 -20.31 -2.90 -22.08
N GLU A 76 -19.89 -1.91 -21.29
CA GLU A 76 -20.34 -1.76 -19.90
C GLU A 76 -21.87 -1.57 -19.85
N ALA A 77 -22.44 -0.78 -20.76
CA ALA A 77 -23.88 -0.62 -20.87
C ALA A 77 -24.61 -1.90 -21.30
N TYR A 78 -24.01 -2.73 -22.16
CA TYR A 78 -24.57 -4.01 -22.63
C TYR A 78 -24.70 -5.01 -21.49
N TYR A 79 -23.65 -5.15 -20.67
CA TYR A 79 -23.74 -5.96 -19.45
C TYR A 79 -24.65 -5.33 -18.38
N GLY A 80 -25.07 -4.08 -18.59
CA GLY A 80 -25.97 -3.33 -17.74
C GLY A 80 -25.18 -2.45 -16.77
N LEU A 81 -25.46 -1.15 -16.82
CA LEU A 81 -24.80 -0.11 -16.02
C LEU A 81 -24.89 -0.30 -14.49
N THR A 82 -25.71 -1.25 -14.03
CA THR A 82 -26.07 -1.48 -12.62
C THR A 82 -25.93 -2.94 -12.19
N ARG A 83 -25.39 -3.84 -13.04
CA ARG A 83 -25.30 -5.24 -12.64
C ARG A 83 -24.19 -5.43 -11.62
N THR A 84 -24.61 -5.81 -10.42
CA THR A 84 -23.79 -6.19 -9.27
C THR A 84 -23.35 -7.65 -9.29
N SER A 85 -23.68 -8.39 -10.37
CA SER A 85 -23.40 -9.81 -10.58
C SER A 85 -23.32 -10.12 -12.07
N GLY A 86 -22.63 -11.21 -12.41
CA GLY A 86 -22.48 -11.70 -13.79
C GLY A 86 -21.23 -11.19 -14.52
N PRO A 87 -21.24 -11.20 -15.86
CA PRO A 87 -20.07 -10.87 -16.68
C PRO A 87 -19.39 -9.56 -16.31
N THR A 88 -18.06 -9.60 -16.22
CA THR A 88 -17.25 -8.44 -15.86
C THR A 88 -16.50 -7.90 -17.06
N PHE A 89 -16.56 -6.58 -17.28
CA PHE A 89 -15.64 -5.89 -18.17
C PHE A 89 -14.57 -5.21 -17.33
N ALA A 90 -13.31 -5.50 -17.62
CA ALA A 90 -12.17 -5.01 -16.84
C ALA A 90 -11.07 -4.47 -17.75
N GLY A 91 -10.49 -3.35 -17.32
CA GLY A 91 -9.27 -2.79 -17.88
C GLY A 91 -8.04 -3.49 -17.33
N TYR A 92 -7.01 -3.67 -18.14
CA TYR A 92 -5.69 -4.07 -17.67
C TYR A 92 -4.60 -3.16 -18.24
N PHE A 93 -3.48 -3.07 -17.54
CA PHE A 93 -2.27 -2.39 -18.03
C PHE A 93 -1.07 -3.31 -17.84
N CYS A 94 -0.20 -3.37 -18.86
CA CYS A 94 1.01 -4.20 -18.88
C CYS A 94 2.27 -3.34 -19.06
N ASP A 95 2.15 -2.07 -18.68
CA ASP A 95 3.17 -1.05 -18.65
C ASP A 95 3.02 -0.16 -17.41
N LYS A 96 4.10 0.56 -17.09
CA LYS A 96 4.08 1.61 -16.06
C LYS A 96 3.01 2.63 -16.44
N THR A 97 1.91 2.60 -15.71
CA THR A 97 0.80 3.53 -15.86
C THR A 97 0.82 4.44 -14.66
N LEU A 98 0.87 5.75 -14.88
CA LEU A 98 0.83 6.74 -13.81
C LEU A 98 -0.62 7.12 -13.55
N PRO A 99 -1.02 7.39 -12.29
CA PRO A 99 -2.40 7.71 -11.99
C PRO A 99 -2.95 8.85 -12.86
N TYR A 100 -2.17 9.91 -13.11
CA TYR A 100 -2.61 11.04 -13.92
C TYR A 100 -3.00 10.70 -15.38
N GLU A 101 -2.53 9.57 -15.92
CA GLU A 101 -2.78 9.13 -17.29
C GLU A 101 -4.20 8.58 -17.49
N ILE A 102 -4.85 8.12 -16.42
CA ILE A 102 -6.21 7.56 -16.45
C ILE A 102 -7.25 8.66 -16.77
N GLY A 103 -6.89 9.93 -16.59
CA GLY A 103 -7.80 11.07 -16.76
C GLY A 103 -8.89 11.14 -15.69
N GLU A 104 -9.93 11.92 -15.98
CA GLU A 104 -11.10 12.05 -15.10
C GLU A 104 -12.01 10.83 -15.19
N GLN A 105 -12.71 10.53 -14.08
CA GLN A 105 -13.72 9.50 -14.04
C GLN A 105 -14.81 9.76 -15.10
N VAL A 106 -14.98 8.81 -16.02
CA VAL A 106 -16.18 8.72 -16.86
C VAL A 106 -17.30 8.19 -15.96
N GLY A 107 -18.55 8.64 -16.15
CA GLY A 107 -19.71 8.41 -15.26
C GLY A 107 -20.15 6.95 -14.99
N TYR A 108 -19.24 5.99 -15.05
CA TYR A 108 -19.35 4.61 -14.63
C TYR A 108 -19.66 4.48 -13.13
N TYR A 109 -20.39 3.43 -12.79
CA TYR A 109 -20.65 3.00 -11.40
C TYR A 109 -19.67 1.93 -10.92
N ARG A 110 -18.90 1.36 -11.84
CA ARG A 110 -17.89 0.32 -11.62
C ARG A 110 -16.60 0.75 -12.32
N THR A 111 -15.47 0.42 -11.73
CA THR A 111 -14.16 0.55 -12.39
C THR A 111 -13.26 -0.57 -11.91
N ILE A 112 -12.70 -1.34 -12.85
CA ILE A 112 -11.77 -2.42 -12.56
C ILE A 112 -10.55 -2.24 -13.47
N LEU A 113 -9.41 -1.93 -12.87
CA LEU A 113 -8.12 -1.75 -13.51
C LEU A 113 -7.13 -2.72 -12.89
N LEU A 114 -6.61 -3.67 -13.67
CA LEU A 114 -5.71 -4.72 -13.21
C LEU A 114 -4.26 -4.45 -13.63
N ASP A 115 -3.34 -4.56 -12.67
CA ASP A 115 -1.91 -4.40 -12.89
C ASP A 115 -1.28 -5.72 -13.37
N PHE A 116 -1.01 -5.81 -14.67
CA PHE A 116 -0.28 -6.94 -15.24
C PHE A 116 1.22 -6.65 -15.38
N PHE A 117 1.65 -5.43 -15.06
CA PHE A 117 3.03 -5.00 -15.20
C PHE A 117 3.88 -5.33 -13.98
N ASN A 118 3.38 -5.13 -12.77
CA ASN A 118 4.16 -5.35 -11.56
C ASN A 118 3.86 -6.70 -10.89
N LEU A 119 2.64 -7.21 -11.00
CA LEU A 119 2.25 -8.50 -10.42
C LEU A 119 2.92 -9.69 -11.14
N ASN A 120 3.20 -10.75 -10.36
CA ASN A 120 3.63 -12.03 -10.91
C ASN A 120 2.44 -12.87 -11.39
N LEU A 121 2.71 -13.94 -12.15
CA LEU A 121 1.66 -14.76 -12.77
C LEU A 121 0.69 -15.39 -11.77
N HIS A 122 1.19 -15.80 -10.60
CA HIS A 122 0.37 -16.44 -9.57
C HIS A 122 -0.56 -15.43 -8.91
N GLU A 123 -0.04 -14.26 -8.55
CA GLU A 123 -0.79 -13.15 -7.95
C GLU A 123 -1.91 -12.66 -8.88
N ILE A 124 -1.60 -12.49 -10.18
CA ILE A 124 -2.60 -12.15 -11.22
C ILE A 124 -3.70 -13.21 -11.28
N THR A 125 -3.33 -14.49 -11.22
CA THR A 125 -4.28 -15.61 -11.28
C THR A 125 -5.23 -15.58 -10.07
N ILE A 126 -4.72 -15.34 -8.86
CA ILE A 126 -5.54 -15.23 -7.63
C ILE A 126 -6.60 -14.12 -7.78
N LEU A 127 -6.17 -12.92 -8.20
CA LEU A 127 -7.08 -11.78 -8.36
C LEU A 127 -8.16 -12.04 -9.43
N ILE A 128 -7.77 -12.63 -10.57
CA ILE A 128 -8.70 -12.92 -11.66
C ILE A 128 -9.67 -14.04 -11.28
N GLN A 129 -9.24 -15.04 -10.53
CA GLN A 129 -10.15 -16.06 -10.00
C GLN A 129 -11.20 -15.45 -9.07
N SER A 130 -10.78 -14.56 -8.15
CA SER A 130 -11.69 -13.83 -7.27
C SER A 130 -12.68 -12.97 -8.05
N LEU A 131 -12.25 -12.39 -9.18
CA LEU A 131 -13.12 -11.59 -10.04
C LEU A 131 -14.10 -12.43 -10.87
N ALA A 132 -13.67 -13.61 -11.34
CA ALA A 132 -14.46 -14.44 -12.28
C ALA A 132 -15.70 -15.08 -11.65
N ASN A 133 -15.70 -15.25 -10.32
CA ASN A 133 -16.78 -15.88 -9.59
C ASN A 133 -17.42 -14.89 -8.62
N ASP A 134 -18.69 -14.59 -8.83
CA ASP A 134 -19.45 -13.62 -8.04
C ASP A 134 -19.37 -13.88 -6.52
N LYS A 135 -19.37 -15.14 -6.10
CA LYS A 135 -19.27 -15.51 -4.68
C LYS A 135 -17.88 -15.29 -4.08
N GLN A 136 -16.88 -15.05 -4.91
CA GLN A 136 -15.49 -14.83 -4.51
C GLN A 136 -15.07 -13.36 -4.58
N ARG A 137 -15.99 -12.46 -4.98
CA ARG A 137 -15.70 -11.03 -5.13
C ARG A 137 -15.62 -10.27 -3.81
N SER A 138 -16.32 -10.71 -2.77
CA SER A 138 -16.31 -10.08 -1.44
C SER A 138 -15.40 -10.81 -0.46
N GLY A 139 -14.96 -10.11 0.59
CA GLY A 139 -14.22 -10.70 1.70
C GLY A 139 -12.77 -11.11 1.39
N LEU A 140 -12.12 -11.78 2.34
CA LEU A 140 -10.70 -12.17 2.23
C LEU A 140 -10.51 -13.65 1.88
N LYS A 141 -11.48 -14.51 2.19
CA LYS A 141 -11.38 -15.96 2.11
C LYS A 141 -11.04 -16.47 0.72
N ALA A 142 -11.56 -15.83 -0.33
CA ALA A 142 -11.26 -16.20 -1.71
C ALA A 142 -9.81 -15.90 -2.13
N LEU A 143 -9.11 -15.06 -1.37
CA LEU A 143 -7.73 -14.63 -1.62
C LEU A 143 -6.71 -15.36 -0.75
N LEU A 144 -7.18 -16.14 0.23
CA LEU A 144 -6.36 -16.86 1.21
C LEU A 144 -6.29 -18.35 0.87
N ASP A 145 -5.26 -19.01 1.41
CA ASP A 145 -5.15 -20.46 1.32
C ASP A 145 -6.28 -21.16 2.10
N GLN A 146 -6.55 -22.42 1.73
CA GLN A 146 -7.54 -23.23 2.44
C GLN A 146 -7.15 -23.37 3.93
N ASN A 147 -8.11 -23.08 4.82
CA ASN A 147 -7.97 -23.13 6.27
C ASN A 147 -7.14 -22.01 6.92
N THR A 148 -6.75 -20.98 6.15
CA THR A 148 -6.13 -19.79 6.75
C THR A 148 -7.11 -19.11 7.72
N PRO A 149 -6.71 -18.85 8.98
CA PRO A 149 -7.56 -18.13 9.90
C PRO A 149 -7.72 -16.67 9.48
N ILE A 150 -8.92 -16.14 9.68
CA ILE A 150 -9.23 -14.72 9.51
C ILE A 150 -9.43 -14.14 10.89
N TYR A 151 -8.54 -13.23 11.27
CA TYR A 151 -8.63 -12.53 12.55
C TYR A 151 -9.58 -11.36 12.43
N CYS A 152 -10.44 -11.15 13.41
CA CYS A 152 -11.50 -10.17 13.32
C CYS A 152 -11.68 -9.35 14.58
N GLU A 153 -12.16 -8.13 14.39
CA GLU A 153 -12.30 -7.15 15.46
C GLU A 153 -13.39 -6.13 15.14
N ASN A 154 -14.31 -5.91 16.09
CA ASN A 154 -15.25 -4.78 16.01
C ASN A 154 -14.55 -3.50 16.45
N TRP A 155 -14.74 -2.44 15.66
CA TRP A 155 -14.38 -1.11 16.08
C TRP A 155 -15.24 -0.65 17.26
N SER A 156 -14.63 0.10 18.17
CA SER A 156 -15.32 0.83 19.23
C SER A 156 -14.59 2.13 19.51
N ILE A 157 -15.32 3.19 19.87
CA ILE A 157 -14.75 4.52 20.17
C ILE A 157 -13.63 4.45 21.22
N THR A 158 -13.72 3.52 22.16
CA THR A 158 -12.77 3.36 23.27
C THR A 158 -11.44 2.74 22.86
N LYS A 159 -11.38 2.06 21.72
CA LYS A 159 -10.17 1.34 21.30
C LYS A 159 -9.20 2.28 20.62
N LYS A 160 -7.91 2.16 20.96
CA LYS A 160 -6.84 2.99 20.38
C LYS A 160 -6.27 2.32 19.14
N LEU A 161 -5.96 3.13 18.13
CA LEU A 161 -5.24 2.68 16.92
C LEU A 161 -3.94 1.94 17.25
N SER A 162 -3.20 2.40 18.26
CA SER A 162 -1.97 1.72 18.70
C SER A 162 -2.22 0.27 19.12
N GLU A 163 -3.34 0.00 19.80
CA GLU A 163 -3.69 -1.36 20.24
C GLU A 163 -4.05 -2.24 19.05
N LEU A 164 -4.77 -1.70 18.05
CA LEU A 164 -5.06 -2.42 16.81
C LEU A 164 -3.75 -2.77 16.07
N LEU A 165 -2.88 -1.77 15.85
CA LEU A 165 -1.61 -1.96 15.15
C LEU A 165 -0.75 -3.03 15.83
N ASP A 166 -0.58 -2.94 17.14
CA ASP A 166 0.24 -3.89 17.90
C ASP A 166 -0.35 -5.30 17.86
N SER A 167 -1.68 -5.42 17.91
CA SER A 167 -2.37 -6.71 17.83
C SER A 167 -2.25 -7.35 16.44
N VAL A 168 -2.39 -6.57 15.36
CA VAL A 168 -2.21 -7.07 13.99
C VAL A 168 -0.76 -7.50 13.75
N LEU A 169 0.21 -6.66 14.11
CA LEU A 169 1.62 -6.97 13.87
C LEU A 169 2.18 -8.06 14.79
N ALA A 170 1.46 -8.40 15.87
CA ALA A 170 1.78 -9.53 16.73
C ALA A 170 1.26 -10.88 16.20
N ILE A 171 0.46 -10.90 15.13
CA ILE A 171 0.03 -12.15 14.46
C ILE A 171 1.29 -12.92 14.04
N ASN A 172 1.38 -14.19 14.42
CA ASN A 172 2.59 -14.99 14.26
C ASN A 172 3.03 -15.09 12.79
N GLU A 173 2.06 -15.23 11.89
CA GLU A 173 2.26 -15.31 10.46
C GLU A 173 2.86 -13.99 9.91
N ILE A 174 2.50 -12.82 10.47
CA ILE A 174 3.09 -11.53 10.07
C ILE A 174 4.47 -11.34 10.71
N LYS A 175 4.61 -11.71 11.98
CA LYS A 175 5.81 -11.50 12.77
C LYS A 175 6.98 -12.40 12.35
N ASN A 176 6.68 -13.66 12.04
CA ASN A 176 7.69 -14.69 11.79
C ASN A 176 8.06 -14.79 10.31
N GLU A 177 7.17 -14.43 9.40
CA GLU A 177 7.46 -14.43 7.96
C GLU A 177 8.27 -13.19 7.56
N LEU A 178 9.46 -13.42 6.99
CA LEU A 178 10.38 -12.36 6.61
C LEU A 178 9.76 -11.39 5.58
N ALA A 179 8.94 -11.90 4.66
CA ALA A 179 8.28 -11.10 3.64
C ALA A 179 7.39 -10.02 4.29
N TRP A 180 6.52 -10.41 5.22
CA TRP A 180 5.59 -9.49 5.89
C TRP A 180 6.29 -8.58 6.89
N PHE A 181 7.31 -9.08 7.58
CA PHE A 181 8.11 -8.28 8.50
C PHE A 181 8.77 -7.08 7.80
N LYS A 182 9.34 -7.29 6.61
CA LYS A 182 9.93 -6.21 5.79
C LYS A 182 8.91 -5.14 5.42
N ARG A 183 7.66 -5.53 5.20
CA ARG A 183 6.55 -4.62 4.85
C ARG A 183 5.87 -3.96 6.04
N SER A 184 6.36 -4.18 7.27
CA SER A 184 5.67 -3.73 8.49
C SER A 184 5.31 -2.24 8.50
N ASN A 185 6.15 -1.36 7.94
CA ASN A 185 5.85 0.08 7.83
C ASN A 185 4.69 0.35 6.86
N THR A 186 4.69 -0.29 5.70
CA THR A 186 3.59 -0.22 4.70
C THR A 186 2.28 -0.71 5.29
N LEU A 187 2.34 -1.86 5.99
CA LEU A 187 1.18 -2.41 6.70
C LEU A 187 0.65 -1.43 7.75
N ARG A 188 1.53 -0.78 8.53
CA ARG A 188 1.14 0.27 9.49
C ARG A 188 0.48 1.46 8.81
N ILE A 189 1.02 1.93 7.68
CA ILE A 189 0.46 3.05 6.91
C ILE A 189 -0.96 2.71 6.43
N CYS A 190 -1.15 1.52 5.84
CA CYS A 190 -2.47 1.10 5.36
C CYS A 190 -3.47 0.88 6.50
N LEU A 191 -3.06 0.29 7.63
CA LEU A 191 -3.93 0.15 8.81
C LEU A 191 -4.33 1.52 9.38
N ASN A 192 -3.39 2.46 9.45
CA ASN A 192 -3.69 3.84 9.86
C ASN A 192 -4.68 4.50 8.89
N ALA A 193 -4.50 4.31 7.58
CA ALA A 193 -5.40 4.85 6.57
C ALA A 193 -6.81 4.26 6.69
N LEU A 194 -6.95 2.93 6.83
CA LEU A 194 -8.24 2.28 7.08
C LEU A 194 -8.90 2.80 8.37
N TRP A 195 -8.13 3.00 9.42
CA TRP A 195 -8.63 3.57 10.66
C TRP A 195 -9.09 5.02 10.47
N SER A 196 -8.33 5.86 9.76
CA SER A 196 -8.73 7.23 9.43
C SER A 196 -10.04 7.28 8.64
N LEU A 197 -10.28 6.35 7.72
CA LEU A 197 -11.57 6.27 7.01
C LEU A 197 -12.75 6.15 7.97
N ILE A 198 -12.62 5.42 9.08
CA ILE A 198 -13.69 5.31 10.09
C ILE A 198 -13.97 6.66 10.77
N TYR A 199 -12.93 7.39 11.15
CA TYR A 199 -13.06 8.61 11.98
C TYR A 199 -13.31 9.88 11.16
N GLU A 200 -12.74 9.98 9.96
CA GLU A 200 -12.77 11.20 9.14
C GLU A 200 -13.91 11.17 8.11
N GLU A 201 -14.32 9.98 7.67
CA GLU A 201 -15.29 9.79 6.58
C GLU A 201 -16.46 8.88 6.96
N GLY A 202 -16.24 7.96 7.91
CA GLY A 202 -17.18 6.92 8.30
C GLY A 202 -17.93 7.23 9.61
N PRO A 203 -18.34 6.17 10.34
CA PRO A 203 -19.26 6.31 11.47
C PRO A 203 -18.69 7.14 12.62
N GLY A 204 -17.36 7.14 12.82
CA GLY A 204 -16.71 7.90 13.88
C GLY A 204 -16.87 9.42 13.71
N LYS A 205 -16.98 9.92 12.48
CA LYS A 205 -17.21 11.35 12.21
C LYS A 205 -18.59 11.82 12.69
N ILE A 206 -19.60 10.99 12.45
CA ILE A 206 -21.02 11.31 12.69
C ILE A 206 -21.33 11.25 14.19
N GLU A 207 -20.77 10.27 14.91
CA GLU A 207 -20.96 10.12 16.35
C GLU A 207 -20.32 11.25 17.17
N ILE A 208 -19.20 11.82 16.69
CA ILE A 208 -18.56 12.98 17.32
C ILE A 208 -19.40 14.27 17.11
N GLY A 209 -20.16 14.33 16.01
CA GLY A 209 -20.93 15.52 15.61
C GLY A 209 -22.39 15.59 16.07
N GLN A 210 -23.03 14.46 16.43
CA GLN A 210 -24.46 14.44 16.76
C GLN A 210 -24.80 13.50 17.94
N SER A 211 -25.45 14.06 18.97
CA SER A 211 -25.98 13.37 20.16
C SER A 211 -27.28 12.58 19.92
N ARG A 212 -27.46 11.99 18.72
CA ARG A 212 -28.60 11.12 18.41
C ARG A 212 -28.18 9.65 18.35
N SER A 213 -29.07 8.80 18.83
CA SER A 213 -28.83 7.40 19.19
C SER A 213 -28.08 6.57 18.11
N PRO A 214 -26.92 5.98 18.43
CA PRO A 214 -25.95 5.38 17.50
C PRO A 214 -26.28 3.94 17.08
N LYS A 215 -27.55 3.53 17.07
CA LYS A 215 -27.87 2.08 17.12
C LYS A 215 -27.43 1.25 15.90
N ASN A 216 -27.10 1.88 14.76
CA ASN A 216 -26.80 1.16 13.51
C ASN A 216 -25.43 1.51 12.87
N LEU A 217 -24.65 2.44 13.43
CA LEU A 217 -23.34 2.77 12.88
C LEU A 217 -22.30 1.81 13.45
N LYS A 218 -21.64 1.04 12.59
CA LYS A 218 -20.68 0.00 12.97
C LYS A 218 -19.49 0.04 12.04
N ALA A 219 -18.32 -0.31 12.55
CA ALA A 219 -17.16 -0.63 11.75
C ALA A 219 -16.51 -1.91 12.26
N TYR A 220 -15.87 -2.65 11.37
CA TYR A 220 -15.35 -3.98 11.62
C TYR A 220 -14.13 -4.24 10.76
N PHE A 221 -13.09 -4.79 11.39
CA PHE A 221 -11.83 -5.15 10.76
C PHE A 221 -11.70 -6.66 10.65
N GLN A 222 -11.18 -7.11 9.52
CA GLN A 222 -10.61 -8.44 9.39
C GLN A 222 -9.18 -8.37 8.85
N VAL A 223 -8.36 -9.31 9.31
CA VAL A 223 -7.00 -9.52 8.84
C VAL A 223 -6.86 -10.98 8.49
N GLY A 224 -6.51 -11.24 7.23
CA GLY A 224 -6.15 -12.57 6.74
C GLY A 224 -4.69 -12.57 6.31
N VAL A 225 -3.94 -13.61 6.66
CA VAL A 225 -2.53 -13.73 6.29
C VAL A 225 -2.16 -15.19 6.05
N CYS A 226 -1.57 -15.46 4.90
CA CYS A 226 -0.90 -16.71 4.56
C CYS A 226 0.47 -16.40 3.92
N THR A 227 1.12 -17.40 3.33
CA THR A 227 2.43 -17.24 2.71
C THR A 227 2.36 -16.48 1.37
N THR A 228 1.22 -16.57 0.69
CA THR A 228 1.00 -16.01 -0.65
C THR A 228 0.27 -14.67 -0.64
N PHE A 229 -0.40 -14.33 0.47
CA PHE A 229 -1.27 -13.16 0.54
C PHE A 229 -1.41 -12.64 1.98
N LEU A 230 -1.52 -11.33 2.11
CA LEU A 230 -1.98 -10.65 3.32
C LEU A 230 -3.04 -9.63 2.92
N GLY A 231 -4.16 -9.59 3.64
CA GLY A 231 -5.24 -8.64 3.36
C GLY A 231 -5.83 -8.03 4.62
N PHE A 232 -6.12 -6.74 4.53
CA PHE A 232 -6.94 -6.02 5.50
C PHE A 232 -8.29 -5.73 4.88
N ARG A 233 -9.36 -6.17 5.54
CA ARG A 233 -10.73 -5.83 5.18
C ARG A 233 -11.30 -4.92 6.24
N LEU A 234 -11.83 -3.79 5.82
CA LEU A 234 -12.63 -2.89 6.62
C LEU A 234 -14.06 -2.94 6.08
N CYS A 235 -15.03 -3.23 6.93
CA CYS A 235 -16.43 -3.02 6.65
C CYS A 235 -16.96 -1.93 7.58
N TYR A 236 -17.67 -0.93 7.05
CA TYR A 236 -18.35 0.04 7.90
C TYR A 236 -19.67 0.51 7.30
N THR A 237 -20.56 0.94 8.19
CA THR A 237 -21.86 1.49 7.85
C THR A 237 -21.81 3.01 7.85
N THR A 238 -22.40 3.65 6.86
CA THR A 238 -22.52 5.11 6.77
C THR A 238 -23.92 5.55 6.34
N ALA A 239 -24.32 6.79 6.66
CA ALA A 239 -25.70 7.25 6.43
C ALA A 239 -26.14 7.19 4.96
N SER A 240 -25.21 7.44 4.04
CA SER A 240 -25.42 7.31 2.59
C SER A 240 -24.07 7.17 1.91
N TYR A 241 -23.92 6.15 1.05
CA TYR A 241 -22.74 5.99 0.21
C TYR A 241 -23.11 5.32 -1.10
N SER A 242 -23.19 6.12 -2.14
CA SER A 242 -23.46 5.65 -3.50
C SER A 242 -22.21 5.06 -4.15
N PRO A 243 -22.35 4.19 -5.16
CA PRO A 243 -21.19 3.69 -5.91
C PRO A 243 -20.38 4.81 -6.58
N LYS A 244 -21.04 5.93 -6.94
CA LYS A 244 -20.39 7.13 -7.46
C LYS A 244 -19.53 7.83 -6.42
N GLU A 245 -20.01 7.93 -5.18
CA GLU A 245 -19.22 8.49 -4.07
C GLU A 245 -18.02 7.60 -3.76
N ALA A 246 -18.20 6.27 -3.75
CA ALA A 246 -17.08 5.33 -3.63
C ALA A 246 -16.02 5.56 -4.71
N LEU A 247 -16.46 5.66 -5.97
CA LEU A 247 -15.54 5.86 -7.08
C LEU A 247 -14.84 7.22 -6.98
N ASN A 248 -15.56 8.29 -6.65
CA ASN A 248 -14.98 9.63 -6.45
C ASN A 248 -13.95 9.66 -5.30
N SER A 249 -14.24 9.00 -4.18
CA SER A 249 -13.36 8.97 -3.00
C SER A 249 -12.05 8.22 -3.24
N PHE A 250 -12.09 7.21 -4.10
CA PHE A 250 -10.95 6.32 -4.35
C PHE A 250 -10.40 6.41 -5.78
N TRP A 251 -10.86 7.35 -6.60
CA TRP A 251 -10.38 7.47 -7.97
C TRP A 251 -8.88 7.75 -7.97
N PRO A 252 -8.06 6.95 -8.69
CA PRO A 252 -6.60 7.10 -8.65
C PRO A 252 -6.11 8.46 -9.15
N ASN A 253 -6.91 9.13 -9.98
CA ASN A 253 -6.53 10.36 -10.64
C ASN A 253 -7.49 11.52 -10.38
N GLN A 254 -7.37 12.22 -9.27
CA GLN A 254 -8.01 13.52 -9.11
C GLN A 254 -7.45 14.26 -7.90
N LYS A 255 -7.77 15.55 -7.81
CA LYS A 255 -7.47 16.43 -6.66
C LYS A 255 -8.31 16.11 -5.40
N ASN A 256 -9.09 15.04 -5.43
CA ASN A 256 -10.23 14.77 -4.57
C ASN A 256 -10.09 13.61 -3.55
N PRO A 257 -9.29 12.54 -3.75
CA PRO A 257 -9.27 11.44 -2.81
C PRO A 257 -8.74 11.94 -1.47
N SER A 258 -9.34 11.44 -0.38
CA SER A 258 -8.91 11.81 0.96
C SER A 258 -7.46 11.37 1.21
N PRO A 259 -6.77 11.98 2.20
CA PRO A 259 -5.43 11.52 2.57
C PRO A 259 -5.37 10.03 2.86
N ALA A 260 -6.41 9.47 3.49
CA ALA A 260 -6.51 8.03 3.76
C ALA A 260 -6.64 7.21 2.46
N ALA A 261 -7.53 7.59 1.54
CA ALA A 261 -7.69 6.90 0.26
C ALA A 261 -6.41 6.95 -0.58
N GLN A 262 -5.69 8.09 -0.59
CA GLN A 262 -4.41 8.24 -1.28
C GLN A 262 -3.34 7.29 -0.72
N LEU A 263 -3.25 7.17 0.60
CA LEU A 263 -2.32 6.24 1.23
C LEU A 263 -2.65 4.78 0.85
N LEU A 264 -3.93 4.42 0.83
CA LEU A 264 -4.35 3.08 0.42
C LEU A 264 -3.97 2.79 -1.04
N LEU A 265 -4.29 3.70 -1.96
CA LEU A 265 -3.95 3.55 -3.39
C LEU A 265 -2.44 3.43 -3.62
N LYS A 266 -1.64 4.08 -2.80
CA LYS A 266 -0.18 4.15 -2.94
C LYS A 266 0.57 2.96 -2.33
N PHE A 267 0.07 2.44 -1.21
CA PHE A 267 0.81 1.47 -0.39
C PHE A 267 0.21 0.05 -0.43
N SER A 268 -0.98 -0.15 -1.01
CA SER A 268 -1.52 -1.50 -1.26
C SER A 268 -1.17 -1.98 -2.67
N ASP A 269 -0.94 -3.29 -2.83
CA ASP A 269 -0.65 -3.87 -4.15
C ASP A 269 -1.95 -4.02 -4.98
N PHE A 270 -3.08 -4.13 -4.28
CA PHE A 270 -4.38 -3.83 -4.86
C PHE A 270 -5.32 -3.27 -3.81
N LEU A 271 -6.27 -2.47 -4.30
CA LEU A 271 -7.35 -1.90 -3.51
C LEU A 271 -8.70 -2.27 -4.14
N ARG A 272 -9.56 -2.90 -3.34
CA ARG A 272 -10.91 -3.29 -3.74
C ARG A 272 -11.94 -2.61 -2.84
N ILE A 273 -12.93 -1.96 -3.43
CA ILE A 273 -13.99 -1.24 -2.73
C ILE A 273 -15.34 -1.70 -3.26
N HIS A 274 -16.24 -2.05 -2.35
CA HIS A 274 -17.62 -2.41 -2.66
C HIS A 274 -18.59 -1.57 -1.87
N SER A 275 -19.52 -0.94 -2.59
CA SER A 275 -20.77 -0.44 -2.00
C SER A 275 -21.79 -1.57 -2.06
N ILE A 276 -22.37 -1.94 -0.92
CA ILE A 276 -23.33 -3.03 -0.88
C ILE A 276 -24.72 -2.46 -1.16
N ALA A 277 -25.27 -2.81 -2.33
CA ALA A 277 -26.57 -2.34 -2.81
C ALA A 277 -27.69 -2.63 -1.79
N ASP A 278 -28.68 -1.74 -1.74
CA ASP A 278 -29.82 -1.79 -0.80
C ASP A 278 -29.43 -1.78 0.68
N THR A 279 -28.16 -1.49 0.98
CA THR A 279 -27.65 -1.31 2.34
C THR A 279 -26.83 -0.01 2.44
N THR A 280 -26.40 0.29 3.64
CA THR A 280 -25.52 1.41 3.98
C THR A 280 -24.06 0.97 4.20
N ASP A 281 -23.74 -0.27 3.84
CA ASP A 281 -22.47 -0.90 4.16
C ASP A 281 -21.48 -0.77 3.00
N ILE A 282 -20.23 -0.52 3.38
CA ILE A 282 -19.10 -0.42 2.47
C ILE A 282 -18.07 -1.45 2.91
N GLU A 283 -17.54 -2.20 1.95
CA GLU A 283 -16.37 -3.05 2.13
C GLU A 283 -15.16 -2.42 1.43
N ILE A 284 -14.03 -2.37 2.13
CA ILE A 284 -12.74 -1.95 1.58
C ILE A 284 -11.74 -3.06 1.90
N VAL A 285 -11.07 -3.58 0.88
CA VAL A 285 -9.99 -4.55 1.00
C VAL A 285 -8.72 -3.97 0.43
N ALA A 286 -7.73 -3.78 1.31
CA ALA A 286 -6.35 -3.46 0.93
C ALA A 286 -5.54 -4.75 1.04
N GLY A 287 -4.97 -5.22 -0.07
CA GLY A 287 -4.22 -6.46 -0.08
C GLY A 287 -2.79 -6.31 -0.58
N PHE A 288 -2.00 -7.33 -0.20
CA PHE A 288 -0.55 -7.33 -0.25
C PHE A 288 -0.07 -8.70 -0.68
N PHE A 289 0.90 -8.70 -1.58
CA PHE A 289 1.59 -9.88 -2.04
C PHE A 289 3.07 -9.88 -1.60
N PRO A 290 3.73 -11.05 -1.56
CA PRO A 290 5.13 -11.16 -1.15
C PRO A 290 6.11 -10.45 -2.09
N SER A 291 5.71 -10.16 -3.34
CA SER A 291 6.51 -9.45 -4.34
C SER A 291 6.78 -7.97 -4.02
N THR A 292 6.11 -7.41 -3.01
CA THR A 292 6.32 -6.05 -2.48
C THR A 292 6.20 -4.93 -3.52
N ILE A 293 5.26 -5.06 -4.46
CA ILE A 293 5.12 -4.18 -5.63
C ILE A 293 4.96 -2.71 -5.26
N ALA A 294 3.99 -2.40 -4.39
CA ALA A 294 3.66 -1.01 -4.07
C ALA A 294 4.82 -0.28 -3.38
N GLU A 295 5.61 -0.98 -2.58
CA GLU A 295 6.80 -0.40 -1.93
C GLU A 295 7.87 0.01 -2.93
N ASN A 296 7.98 -0.73 -4.04
CA ASN A 296 8.98 -0.49 -5.08
C ASN A 296 8.53 0.53 -6.11
N THR A 297 7.22 0.80 -6.24
CA THR A 297 6.63 1.56 -7.35
C THR A 297 5.56 2.57 -6.88
N LEU A 298 5.83 3.26 -5.78
CA LEU A 298 4.94 4.22 -5.09
C LEU A 298 4.28 5.35 -5.92
N GLN A 299 4.68 5.57 -7.17
CA GLN A 299 4.08 6.58 -8.06
C GLN A 299 3.23 5.96 -9.17
N GLU A 300 3.28 4.64 -9.32
CA GLU A 300 2.59 3.90 -10.36
C GLU A 300 1.18 3.52 -9.89
N LEU A 301 0.30 3.29 -10.85
CA LEU A 301 -1.02 2.74 -10.59
C LEU A 301 -0.88 1.26 -10.25
N HIS A 302 -1.55 0.82 -9.19
CA HIS A 302 -1.72 -0.58 -8.83
C HIS A 302 -3.13 -1.06 -9.15
N THR A 303 -3.40 -2.35 -8.90
CA THR A 303 -4.72 -2.90 -9.17
C THR A 303 -5.79 -2.15 -8.35
N PHE A 304 -6.80 -1.63 -9.04
CA PHE A 304 -7.85 -0.80 -8.47
C PHE A 304 -9.21 -1.32 -8.91
N TRP A 305 -10.07 -1.64 -7.96
CA TRP A 305 -11.37 -2.24 -8.21
C TRP A 305 -12.43 -1.57 -7.35
N VAL A 306 -13.36 -0.87 -7.97
CA VAL A 306 -14.59 -0.37 -7.36
C VAL A 306 -15.77 -1.01 -8.06
N GLU A 307 -16.64 -1.68 -7.32
CA GLU A 307 -17.84 -2.31 -7.88
C GLU A 307 -18.96 -2.38 -6.86
N PRO A 308 -20.21 -2.02 -7.20
CA PRO A 308 -21.35 -2.28 -6.34
C PRO A 308 -21.66 -3.77 -6.29
N LEU A 309 -21.95 -4.32 -5.11
CA LEU A 309 -22.34 -5.72 -4.94
C LEU A 309 -23.74 -5.84 -4.36
N ILE A 310 -24.51 -6.84 -4.77
CA ILE A 310 -25.79 -7.16 -4.10
C ILE A 310 -25.54 -8.04 -2.88
N PRO A 311 -26.35 -7.92 -1.82
CA PRO A 311 -26.18 -8.71 -0.60
C PRO A 311 -26.13 -10.22 -0.84
N SER A 312 -26.85 -10.73 -1.85
CA SER A 312 -26.95 -12.17 -2.13
C SER A 312 -25.68 -12.83 -2.64
N ILE A 313 -24.70 -12.07 -3.13
CA ILE A 313 -23.41 -12.61 -3.62
C ILE A 313 -22.28 -12.46 -2.59
N ILE A 314 -22.54 -11.79 -1.47
CA ILE A 314 -21.56 -11.60 -0.41
C ILE A 314 -21.37 -12.94 0.31
N SER A 315 -20.17 -13.51 0.20
CA SER A 315 -19.83 -14.80 0.78
C SER A 315 -19.36 -14.72 2.23
N GLU A 316 -18.79 -13.59 2.61
CA GLU A 316 -18.37 -13.29 3.98
C GLU A 316 -19.21 -12.11 4.48
N PRO A 317 -20.32 -12.35 5.20
CA PRO A 317 -21.19 -11.30 5.70
C PRO A 317 -20.41 -10.25 6.50
N PRO A 318 -20.71 -8.95 6.31
CA PRO A 318 -20.16 -7.91 7.18
C PRO A 318 -20.50 -8.19 8.64
N PHE A 319 -19.58 -7.85 9.56
CA PHE A 319 -19.78 -7.95 11.02
C PHE A 319 -19.94 -9.38 11.57
N GLU A 320 -19.58 -10.42 10.80
CA GLU A 320 -19.60 -11.80 11.31
C GLU A 320 -18.55 -12.01 12.40
N MET A 321 -18.97 -12.56 13.55
CA MET A 321 -18.11 -12.86 14.68
C MET A 321 -17.69 -14.34 14.69
N PRO A 322 -16.60 -14.71 15.39
CA PRO A 322 -16.25 -16.11 15.59
C PRO A 322 -17.39 -16.87 16.28
N GLN A 323 -17.93 -17.87 15.58
CA GLN A 323 -18.99 -18.74 16.06
C GLN A 323 -18.69 -20.20 15.67
N PRO A 324 -19.32 -21.21 16.30
CA PRO A 324 -19.04 -22.62 16.00
C PRO A 324 -19.21 -23.01 14.53
N TYR A 325 -20.11 -22.33 13.81
CA TYR A 325 -20.34 -22.55 12.37
C TYR A 325 -19.36 -21.80 11.46
N SER A 326 -18.53 -20.90 12.02
CA SER A 326 -17.49 -20.14 11.31
C SER A 326 -16.12 -20.34 11.97
N PRO A 327 -15.59 -21.58 11.98
CA PRO A 327 -14.38 -21.95 12.73
C PRO A 327 -13.09 -21.31 12.19
N HIS A 328 -13.15 -20.74 10.98
CA HIS A 328 -12.04 -20.02 10.37
C HIS A 328 -11.86 -18.60 10.93
N LEU A 329 -12.90 -18.04 11.56
CA LEU A 329 -12.82 -16.72 12.19
C LEU A 329 -12.21 -16.82 13.59
N ARG A 330 -11.30 -15.92 13.91
CA ARG A 330 -10.65 -15.80 15.23
C ARG A 330 -10.73 -14.36 15.71
N ASN A 331 -10.89 -14.13 17.00
CA ASN A 331 -10.76 -12.76 17.52
C ASN A 331 -9.31 -12.29 17.39
N LEU A 332 -9.10 -11.05 17.00
CA LEU A 332 -7.79 -10.41 17.12
C LEU A 332 -7.40 -10.39 18.61
N LEU A 333 -6.21 -10.89 18.93
CA LEU A 333 -5.77 -10.98 20.33
C LEU A 333 -5.61 -9.57 20.90
N ASN A 334 -6.40 -9.22 21.91
CA ASN A 334 -6.08 -8.06 22.74
C ASN A 334 -4.76 -8.38 23.46
N THR A 335 -3.70 -7.67 23.12
CA THR A 335 -2.36 -7.78 23.73
C THR A 335 -2.37 -7.61 25.25
N ASN A 336 -3.47 -7.11 25.83
CA ASN A 336 -3.68 -7.03 27.28
C ASN A 336 -4.04 -8.37 27.95
N ASN A 337 -4.52 -9.39 27.23
CA ASN A 337 -4.96 -10.67 27.82
C ASN A 337 -3.96 -11.81 27.65
N THR A 338 -2.98 -11.70 26.76
CA THR A 338 -1.97 -12.75 26.52
C THR A 338 -0.89 -12.86 27.60
N LEU A 339 -0.96 -12.06 28.66
CA LEU A 339 -0.14 -12.23 29.88
C LEU A 339 -0.81 -13.11 30.95
N THR A 340 -2.03 -13.62 30.74
CA THR A 340 -2.78 -14.31 31.82
C THR A 340 -2.98 -15.81 31.67
N ASN A 341 -2.70 -16.43 30.52
CA ASN A 341 -2.96 -17.87 30.31
C ASN A 341 -1.71 -18.76 30.10
N THR A 342 -0.54 -18.29 30.50
CA THR A 342 0.68 -19.13 30.65
C THR A 342 1.22 -19.11 32.08
N ALA A 343 0.35 -18.87 33.07
CA ALA A 343 0.70 -18.79 34.49
C ALA A 343 0.36 -20.06 35.30
N GLU A 344 0.35 -21.24 34.67
CA GLU A 344 0.30 -22.53 35.38
C GLU A 344 1.57 -23.36 35.15
N THR A 345 2.73 -22.72 35.10
CA THR A 345 3.99 -23.35 35.53
C THR A 345 5.00 -22.21 35.73
N TYR A 346 5.71 -22.20 36.86
CA TYR A 346 6.53 -21.10 37.40
C TYR A 346 5.82 -20.16 38.37
N LYS A 347 5.43 -20.75 39.51
CA LYS A 347 5.62 -20.10 40.81
C LYS A 347 7.12 -19.80 40.99
N ASP A 348 7.55 -18.60 40.63
CA ASP A 348 8.46 -17.79 41.47
C ASP A 348 8.87 -16.50 40.78
N LYS A 349 8.97 -15.44 41.60
CA LYS A 349 9.42 -14.08 41.32
C LYS A 349 8.39 -13.15 40.69
N HIS A 350 7.73 -12.39 41.58
CA HIS A 350 7.40 -10.99 41.34
C HIS A 350 8.60 -10.26 40.70
N PHE A 351 8.58 -10.08 39.39
CA PHE A 351 9.41 -9.09 38.70
C PHE A 351 8.58 -7.82 38.58
N SER A 352 8.82 -6.86 39.47
CA SER A 352 8.24 -5.53 39.32
C SER A 352 8.69 -4.95 37.97
N LYS A 353 7.81 -4.19 37.31
CA LYS A 353 8.13 -3.44 36.08
C LYS A 353 9.42 -2.60 36.22
N ALA A 354 9.72 -2.14 37.44
CA ALA A 354 10.98 -1.49 37.80
C ALA A 354 12.20 -2.41 37.64
N LYS A 355 12.10 -3.70 37.95
CA LYS A 355 13.18 -4.68 37.80
C LYS A 355 13.39 -5.08 36.34
N LEU A 356 12.34 -5.11 35.51
CA LEU A 356 12.49 -5.30 34.06
C LEU A 356 13.09 -4.06 33.38
N LEU A 357 12.68 -2.86 33.79
CA LEU A 357 13.32 -1.61 33.37
C LEU A 357 14.77 -1.56 33.82
N GLN A 358 15.07 -2.00 35.05
CA GLN A 358 16.44 -2.11 35.54
C GLN A 358 17.23 -3.13 34.73
N THR A 359 16.68 -4.32 34.46
CA THR A 359 17.36 -5.35 33.65
C THR A 359 17.58 -4.87 32.22
N ALA A 360 16.66 -4.07 31.66
CA ALA A 360 16.82 -3.45 30.35
C ALA A 360 17.87 -2.33 30.37
N MET A 361 17.91 -1.53 31.43
CA MET A 361 18.95 -0.51 31.63
C MET A 361 20.32 -1.13 31.86
N ASP A 362 20.41 -2.22 32.62
CA ASP A 362 21.63 -2.99 32.85
C ASP A 362 22.09 -3.59 31.51
N LYS A 363 21.20 -4.18 30.71
CA LYS A 363 21.52 -4.64 29.34
C LYS A 363 21.95 -3.52 28.41
N ILE A 364 21.32 -2.35 28.46
CA ILE A 364 21.74 -1.19 27.67
C ILE A 364 23.13 -0.72 28.11
N THR A 365 23.44 -0.80 29.40
CA THR A 365 24.74 -0.44 29.96
C THR A 365 25.81 -1.45 29.56
N ASP A 366 25.50 -2.74 29.62
CA ASP A 366 26.36 -3.82 29.15
C ASP A 366 26.61 -3.72 27.64
N LEU A 367 25.58 -3.45 26.84
CA LEU A 367 25.71 -3.26 25.39
C LEU A 367 26.52 -2.00 25.05
N LYS A 368 26.37 -0.92 25.83
CA LYS A 368 27.21 0.28 25.68
C LYS A 368 28.66 0.00 26.05
N LYS A 369 28.90 -0.83 27.06
CA LYS A 369 30.24 -1.27 27.44
C LYS A 369 30.85 -2.18 26.37
N GLU A 370 30.11 -3.15 25.85
CA GLU A 370 30.55 -4.02 24.76
C GLU A 370 30.80 -3.23 23.47
N LEU A 371 29.99 -2.21 23.19
CA LEU A 371 30.21 -1.27 22.08
C LEU A 371 31.48 -0.45 22.29
N SER A 372 31.73 0.04 23.51
CA SER A 372 32.96 0.75 23.87
C SER A 372 34.19 -0.13 23.74
N GLU A 373 34.14 -1.37 24.22
CA GLU A 373 35.20 -2.37 24.09
C GLU A 373 35.45 -2.73 22.62
N LYS A 374 34.40 -2.84 21.79
CA LYS A 374 34.55 -3.02 20.34
C LYS A 374 35.11 -1.79 19.64
N ILE A 375 34.77 -0.59 20.09
CA ILE A 375 35.34 0.66 19.57
C ILE A 375 36.82 0.77 19.96
N GLU A 376 37.19 0.42 21.20
CA GLU A 376 38.58 0.30 21.64
C GLU A 376 39.32 -0.75 20.82
N LYS A 377 38.73 -1.92 20.60
CA LYS A 377 39.33 -2.98 19.79
C LYS A 377 39.46 -2.58 18.32
N ILE A 378 38.51 -1.83 17.77
CA ILE A 378 38.61 -1.22 16.44
C ILE A 378 39.72 -0.17 16.43
N ASN A 379 39.89 0.60 17.50
CA ASN A 379 40.96 1.57 17.62
C ASN A 379 42.32 0.89 17.79
N GLU A 380 42.45 -0.20 18.55
CA GLU A 380 43.66 -1.02 18.64
C GLU A 380 44.00 -1.65 17.27
N LEU A 381 43.00 -2.17 16.57
CA LEU A 381 43.15 -2.69 15.20
C LEU A 381 43.53 -1.59 14.19
N LYS A 382 43.14 -0.34 14.44
CA LYS A 382 43.53 0.84 13.64
C LYS A 382 44.92 1.39 14.00
N HIS A 383 45.39 1.22 15.23
CA HIS A 383 46.67 1.79 15.72
C HIS A 383 47.83 0.78 15.83
N GLY A 384 47.59 -0.52 15.56
CA GLY A 384 48.61 -1.46 15.11
C GLY A 384 49.26 -2.33 16.19
N GLY A 385 48.96 -3.63 16.12
CA GLY A 385 49.74 -4.75 16.67
C GLY A 385 48.84 -5.98 16.81
N VAL A 386 49.04 -7.15 16.17
CA VAL A 386 50.17 -7.76 15.44
C VAL A 386 49.57 -8.52 14.25
N GLY A 387 50.07 -8.30 13.03
CA GLY A 387 49.68 -9.03 11.81
C GLY A 387 49.36 -8.11 10.63
N CYS A 388 50.39 -7.45 10.09
CA CYS A 388 50.28 -6.44 9.04
C CYS A 388 49.71 -7.01 7.72
N ALA A 389 48.45 -6.72 7.42
CA ALA A 389 48.06 -6.47 6.03
C ALA A 389 48.45 -5.01 5.69
N PRO A 390 48.99 -4.73 4.49
CA PRO A 390 49.39 -3.38 4.14
C PRO A 390 48.19 -2.44 4.20
N ILE A 391 48.36 -1.35 4.94
CA ILE A 391 47.39 -0.25 5.03
C ILE A 391 47.15 0.21 3.59
N PRO A 392 45.90 0.15 3.06
CA PRO A 392 45.61 0.73 1.77
C PRO A 392 46.00 2.22 1.85
N PRO A 393 46.70 2.76 0.84
CA PRO A 393 47.13 4.14 0.87
C PRO A 393 45.91 5.02 1.16
N PRO A 394 46.05 6.06 2.01
CA PRO A 394 44.94 6.96 2.30
C PRO A 394 44.40 7.52 0.98
N PRO A 395 43.08 7.68 0.86
CA PRO A 395 42.47 8.25 -0.34
C PRO A 395 43.16 9.58 -0.67
N ASP A 396 43.47 9.76 -1.95
CA ASP A 396 44.18 10.92 -2.43
C ASP A 396 43.47 12.20 -1.99
N ALA A 397 44.22 13.18 -1.50
CA ALA A 397 43.64 14.44 -1.05
C ALA A 397 42.92 15.15 -2.21
N GLU A 398 43.40 14.94 -3.44
CA GLU A 398 42.71 15.38 -4.66
C GLU A 398 41.38 14.65 -4.85
N ALA A 399 41.32 13.34 -4.67
CA ALA A 399 40.06 12.57 -4.77
C ALA A 399 39.02 12.96 -3.69
N LEU A 400 39.47 13.35 -2.50
CA LEU A 400 38.58 13.87 -1.45
C LEU A 400 38.08 15.30 -1.77
N LEU A 401 38.90 16.12 -2.42
CA LEU A 401 38.51 17.45 -2.88
C LEU A 401 37.57 17.37 -4.08
N ASP A 402 37.79 16.44 -5.00
CA ASP A 402 36.90 16.17 -6.13
C ASP A 402 35.54 15.66 -5.65
N ALA A 403 35.51 14.70 -4.72
CA ALA A 403 34.26 14.22 -4.11
C ALA A 403 33.53 15.32 -3.33
N LEU A 404 34.27 16.30 -2.78
CA LEU A 404 33.70 17.46 -2.12
C LEU A 404 33.13 18.43 -3.15
N GLN A 405 33.82 18.69 -4.26
CA GLN A 405 33.38 19.56 -5.35
C GLN A 405 32.15 19.00 -6.08
N ASP A 406 32.11 17.69 -6.32
CA ASP A 406 30.96 16.99 -6.92
C ASP A 406 29.73 17.11 -6.02
N ARG A 407 29.92 16.91 -4.72
CA ARG A 407 28.82 16.99 -3.75
C ARG A 407 28.34 18.42 -3.51
N PHE A 408 29.24 19.41 -3.54
CA PHE A 408 28.86 20.82 -3.54
C PHE A 408 28.03 21.16 -4.77
N SER A 409 28.44 20.67 -5.94
CA SER A 409 27.71 20.88 -7.20
C SER A 409 26.32 20.24 -7.15
N GLU A 410 26.20 19.03 -6.62
CA GLU A 410 24.92 18.32 -6.45
C GLU A 410 23.98 19.06 -5.47
N VAL A 411 24.52 19.58 -4.37
CA VAL A 411 23.74 20.36 -3.40
C VAL A 411 23.33 21.72 -3.96
N ASP A 412 24.20 22.40 -4.69
CA ASP A 412 23.89 23.68 -5.34
C ASP A 412 22.81 23.49 -6.42
N GLU A 413 22.85 22.40 -7.18
CA GLU A 413 21.80 22.04 -8.14
C GLU A 413 20.46 21.78 -7.43
N GLN A 414 20.47 21.04 -6.32
CA GLN A 414 19.26 20.82 -5.50
C GLN A 414 18.71 22.13 -4.93
N ILE A 415 19.57 23.05 -4.47
CA ILE A 415 19.17 24.38 -3.99
C ILE A 415 18.59 25.20 -5.15
N HIS A 416 19.18 25.12 -6.34
CA HIS A 416 18.69 25.83 -7.52
C HIS A 416 17.29 25.36 -7.93
N ILE A 417 17.07 24.04 -8.00
CA ILE A 417 15.77 23.44 -8.30
C ILE A 417 14.71 23.87 -7.26
N ILE A 418 15.08 23.96 -5.98
CA ILE A 418 14.15 24.41 -4.93
C ILE A 418 13.84 25.91 -5.09
N LYS A 419 14.83 26.74 -5.45
CA LYS A 419 14.63 28.17 -5.72
C LYS A 419 13.73 28.41 -6.92
N GLU A 420 13.90 27.66 -8.01
CA GLU A 420 13.01 27.73 -9.18
C GLU A 420 11.55 27.39 -8.81
N LYS A 421 11.34 26.40 -7.93
CA LYS A 421 10.01 26.06 -7.42
C LYS A 421 9.41 27.16 -6.55
N ILE A 422 10.22 27.83 -5.73
CA ILE A 422 9.78 28.99 -4.95
C ILE A 422 9.37 30.13 -5.91
N ASP A 423 10.21 30.44 -6.90
CA ASP A 423 9.92 31.48 -7.90
C ASP A 423 8.67 31.15 -8.74
N GLU A 424 8.41 29.87 -9.05
CA GLU A 424 7.19 29.43 -9.76
C GLU A 424 5.94 29.65 -8.90
N ILE A 425 6.02 29.33 -7.60
CA ILE A 425 4.94 29.54 -6.62
C ILE A 425 4.69 31.04 -6.41
N GLU A 426 5.74 31.84 -6.35
CA GLU A 426 5.67 33.31 -6.20
C GLU A 426 5.18 34.00 -7.48
N LYS A 427 5.60 33.59 -8.69
CA LYS A 427 5.05 34.12 -9.95
C LYS A 427 3.56 33.79 -10.12
N ARG A 428 3.12 32.62 -9.64
CA ARG A 428 1.68 32.27 -9.56
C ARG A 428 0.91 33.12 -8.56
N LYS A 429 1.58 33.77 -7.59
CA LYS A 429 0.98 34.74 -6.64
C LYS A 429 0.69 36.09 -7.33
N TYR A 430 1.54 36.53 -8.26
CA TYR A 430 1.37 37.80 -8.97
C TYR A 430 0.35 37.76 -10.13
N ASN A 431 0.07 36.58 -10.70
CA ASN A 431 -0.91 36.43 -11.79
C ASN A 431 -2.37 36.28 -11.33
N LEU A 432 -2.66 36.32 -10.02
CA LEU A 432 -4.01 36.26 -9.47
C LEU A 432 -4.20 37.38 -8.44
N ALA A 433 -4.52 38.57 -8.94
CA ALA A 433 -4.93 39.72 -8.13
C ALA A 433 -6.36 39.59 -7.55
N ASP A 434 -7.07 38.49 -7.75
CA ASP A 434 -8.41 38.27 -7.19
C ASP A 434 -8.53 36.91 -6.52
N HIS A 435 -8.31 36.86 -5.20
CA HIS A 435 -9.16 36.15 -4.22
C HIS A 435 -8.45 36.07 -2.86
N TYR A 436 -8.78 37.03 -2.00
CA TYR A 436 -8.65 36.88 -0.55
C TYR A 436 -9.46 35.65 -0.11
N ILE A 437 -8.79 34.55 0.23
CA ILE A 437 -9.20 33.41 1.10
C ILE A 437 -8.21 32.21 0.98
N LYS A 438 -7.29 32.17 0.01
CA LYS A 438 -6.28 31.08 -0.15
C LYS A 438 -4.85 31.41 0.30
N VAL A 439 -4.69 32.26 1.32
CA VAL A 439 -3.35 32.72 1.75
C VAL A 439 -2.67 31.73 2.72
N SER A 440 -3.42 31.03 3.58
CA SER A 440 -2.84 30.20 4.66
C SER A 440 -2.14 28.91 4.17
N GLY A 441 -2.64 28.22 3.15
CA GLY A 441 -2.05 26.95 2.70
C GLY A 441 -0.74 27.10 1.90
N LYS A 442 -0.58 28.23 1.19
CA LYS A 442 0.59 28.48 0.33
C LYS A 442 1.77 29.07 1.09
N GLU A 443 1.52 29.88 2.12
CA GLU A 443 2.56 30.34 3.05
C GLU A 443 3.17 29.16 3.82
N MET A 444 2.35 28.16 4.17
CA MET A 444 2.83 26.93 4.80
C MET A 444 3.72 26.10 3.87
N GLU A 445 3.43 26.06 2.57
CA GLU A 445 4.24 25.34 1.57
C GLU A 445 5.61 26.02 1.34
N ILE A 446 5.65 27.35 1.30
CA ILE A 446 6.90 28.12 1.23
C ILE A 446 7.72 27.96 2.52
N GLU A 447 7.08 27.99 3.69
CA GLU A 447 7.75 27.79 4.97
C GLU A 447 8.36 26.38 5.08
N ILE A 448 7.66 25.34 4.63
CA ILE A 448 8.19 23.97 4.57
C ILE A 448 9.43 23.90 3.66
N LEU A 449 9.43 24.59 2.52
CA LEU A 449 10.57 24.63 1.61
C LEU A 449 11.76 25.39 2.22
N HIS A 450 11.53 26.50 2.94
CA HIS A 450 12.57 27.20 3.69
C HIS A 450 13.18 26.34 4.81
N GLN A 451 12.35 25.63 5.57
CA GLN A 451 12.83 24.68 6.59
C GLN A 451 13.68 23.57 5.98
N LYS A 452 13.32 23.09 4.78
CA LYS A 452 14.11 22.10 4.05
C LYS A 452 15.46 22.64 3.59
N ILE A 453 15.52 23.90 3.12
CA ILE A 453 16.79 24.58 2.79
C ILE A 453 17.68 24.72 4.03
N LEU A 454 17.13 25.16 5.16
CA LEU A 454 17.87 25.30 6.41
C LEU A 454 18.40 23.96 6.93
N PHE A 455 17.61 22.90 6.81
CA PHE A 455 18.05 21.55 7.16
C PHE A 455 19.20 21.06 6.28
N LEU A 456 19.11 21.25 4.95
CA LEU A 456 20.17 20.86 4.02
C LEU A 456 21.46 21.64 4.29
N LYS A 457 21.37 22.95 4.52
CA LYS A 457 22.52 23.79 4.91
C LYS A 457 23.18 23.30 6.19
N LYS A 458 22.40 23.04 7.24
CA LYS A 458 22.94 22.56 8.53
C LYS A 458 23.57 21.16 8.43
N LYS A 459 23.01 20.29 7.58
CA LYS A 459 23.57 18.96 7.30
C LYS A 459 24.92 19.07 6.60
N GLU A 460 25.04 19.98 5.63
CA GLU A 460 26.29 20.24 4.92
C GLU A 460 27.34 20.93 5.81
N GLU A 461 26.97 21.92 6.63
CA GLU A 461 27.86 22.52 7.62
C GLU A 461 28.45 21.47 8.57
N ASN A 462 27.62 20.54 9.07
CA ASN A 462 28.08 19.44 9.92
C ASN A 462 29.05 18.51 9.20
N TRP A 463 28.82 18.24 7.91
CA TRP A 463 29.67 17.36 7.13
C TRP A 463 31.00 18.05 6.76
N ILE A 464 30.97 19.33 6.39
CA ILE A 464 32.17 20.17 6.20
C ILE A 464 32.99 20.22 7.49
N GLN A 465 32.35 20.37 8.65
CA GLN A 465 33.05 20.37 9.93
C GLN A 465 33.73 19.02 10.22
N GLN A 466 33.09 17.91 9.85
CA GLN A 466 33.69 16.57 9.96
C GLN A 466 34.92 16.43 9.05
N ILE A 467 34.84 16.88 7.81
CA ILE A 467 35.96 16.87 6.86
C ILE A 467 37.08 17.80 7.33
N ALA A 468 36.76 19.01 7.81
CA ALA A 468 37.74 19.94 8.35
C ALA A 468 38.49 19.35 9.56
N ASN A 469 37.78 18.61 10.44
CA ASN A 469 38.41 17.89 11.54
C ASN A 469 39.32 16.76 11.05
N ILE A 470 38.91 16.01 10.02
CA ILE A 470 39.75 14.98 9.39
C ILE A 470 41.00 15.60 8.78
N LEU A 471 40.87 16.67 7.99
CA LEU A 471 42.00 17.38 7.36
C LEU A 471 42.93 18.02 8.39
N LYS A 472 42.40 18.55 9.48
CA LYS A 472 43.19 19.08 10.61
C LYS A 472 44.01 17.97 11.27
N ASN A 473 43.40 16.82 11.52
CA ASN A 473 44.11 15.64 12.03
C ASN A 473 45.21 15.19 11.05
N TYR A 474 44.97 15.20 9.73
CA TYR A 474 45.99 14.91 8.73
C TYR A 474 47.15 15.92 8.75
N LYS A 475 46.86 17.22 8.88
CA LYS A 475 47.89 18.28 8.98
C LYS A 475 48.72 18.16 10.25
N ASP A 476 48.10 17.79 11.36
CA ASP A 476 48.78 17.61 12.64
C ASP A 476 49.64 16.34 12.63
N ILE A 477 49.19 15.26 11.98
CA ILE A 477 50.00 14.04 11.75
C ILE A 477 51.23 14.34 10.86
N ARG A 478 51.09 15.17 9.81
CA ARG A 478 52.19 15.57 8.91
C ARG A 478 53.21 16.55 9.52
N LYS A 479 52.90 17.18 10.66
CA LYS A 479 53.85 18.06 11.38
C LYS A 479 54.72 17.32 12.41
N VAL A 480 54.34 16.09 12.76
CA VAL A 480 55.04 15.23 13.74
C VAL A 480 55.98 14.24 13.05
N SER A 481 55.83 14.06 11.73
CA SER A 481 56.83 13.51 10.80
C SER A 481 57.72 14.60 10.23
#